data_AF-A0A125BEK0-F1
#
_entry.id   AF-A0A125BEK0-F1
#
_cell.length_a   1.000
_cell.length_b   1.000
_cell.length_c   1.000
_cell.angle_alpha   90.00
_cell.angle_beta   90.00
_cell.angle_gamma   90.00
#
_symmetry.space_group_name_H-M   'P 1'
#
loop_
_entity.id
_entity.type
_entity.pdbx_description
1 polymer ?
#
loop_
_entity_poly.entity_id
_entity_poly.type
_entity_poly.pdbx_seq_one_letter_code
_entity_poly.pdbx_strand_id
1 'polypeptide(L)'
;MELVSVSSLWLGCLFAYLASDKQQLISLPFPKLLAWSLCGLSVVFAVWGFSHTYSVLVASLVVLICMMTMWILLVLVASHYKGRSIWVSSLGFALFVSILLVGVK
;
A
#
# COMPACT_ATOMS: atom_id res chain seq x y z
N MET A 1 -2.19 11.82 -12.28
CA MET A 1 -1.99 11.90 -10.82
C MET A 1 -2.18 10.55 -10.13
N GLU A 2 -3.03 9.68 -10.67
CA GLU A 2 -3.39 8.37 -10.09
C GLU A 2 -2.19 7.48 -9.77
N LEU A 3 -1.21 7.33 -10.68
CA LEU A 3 -0.03 6.48 -10.44
C LEU A 3 0.81 6.97 -9.25
N VAL A 4 0.91 8.30 -9.06
CA VAL A 4 1.65 8.92 -7.95
C VAL A 4 0.90 8.70 -6.64
N SER A 5 -0.42 8.88 -6.65
CA SER A 5 -1.31 8.60 -5.52
C SER A 5 -1.24 7.13 -5.07
N VAL A 6 -1.29 6.21 -6.04
CA VAL A 6 -1.15 4.77 -5.81
C VAL A 6 0.22 4.41 -5.24
N SER A 7 1.29 4.98 -5.79
CA SER A 7 2.66 4.71 -5.31
C SER A 7 2.87 5.23 -3.89
N SER A 8 2.33 6.40 -3.58
CA SER A 8 2.34 6.96 -2.22
C SER A 8 1.55 6.07 -1.24
N LEU A 9 0.36 5.61 -1.64
CA LEU A 9 -0.47 4.70 -0.84
C LEU A 9 0.25 3.38 -0.57
N TRP A 10 0.95 2.83 -1.57
CA TRP A 10 1.74 1.60 -1.42
C TRP A 10 2.80 1.75 -0.34
N LEU A 11 3.56 2.85 -0.36
CA LEU A 11 4.58 3.12 0.65
C LEU A 11 3.98 3.26 2.05
N GLY A 12 2.86 3.98 2.19
CA GLY A 12 2.17 4.12 3.46
C GLY A 12 1.66 2.79 4.02
N CYS A 13 1.06 1.96 3.17
CA CYS A 13 0.62 0.61 3.53
C CYS A 13 1.78 -0.29 3.93
N LEU A 14 2.91 -0.18 3.23
CA LEU A 14 4.10 -0.94 3.53
C LEU A 14 4.69 -0.54 4.89
N PHE A 15 4.79 0.75 5.20
CA PHE A 15 5.23 1.20 6.51
C PHE A 15 4.29 0.73 7.63
N ALA A 16 2.97 0.79 7.42
CA ALA A 16 1.99 0.27 8.37
C ALA A 16 2.17 -1.25 8.60
N TYR A 17 2.42 -2.01 7.54
CA TYR A 17 2.72 -3.43 7.63
C TYR A 17 4.04 -3.70 8.38
N LEU A 18 5.07 -2.88 8.14
CA LEU A 18 6.37 -2.95 8.81
C LEU A 18 6.34 -2.52 10.31
N ALA A 19 5.21 -2.04 10.80
CA ALA A 19 5.01 -1.73 12.21
C ALA A 19 4.17 -2.79 12.94
N SER A 20 3.66 -3.79 12.22
CA SER A 20 2.81 -4.84 12.77
C SER A 20 3.64 -5.91 13.46
N ASP A 21 3.21 -6.37 14.64
CA ASP A 21 3.91 -7.41 15.41
C ASP A 21 3.92 -8.78 14.69
N LYS A 22 3.04 -8.97 13.69
CA LYS A 22 2.97 -10.19 12.86
C LYS A 22 3.89 -10.17 11.63
N GLN A 23 4.69 -9.13 11.49
CA GLN A 23 5.61 -8.99 10.37
C GLN A 23 6.71 -10.06 10.40
N GLN A 24 6.98 -10.67 9.25
CA GLN A 24 8.06 -11.66 9.05
C GLN A 24 9.24 -11.11 8.21
N LEU A 25 9.27 -9.79 7.98
CA LEU A 25 10.16 -9.13 7.04
C LEU A 25 11.40 -8.46 7.66
N ILE A 26 11.31 -7.93 8.89
CA ILE A 26 12.41 -7.22 9.58
C ILE A 26 12.48 -7.74 11.01
N SER A 27 13.70 -7.83 11.55
CA SER A 27 13.97 -8.30 12.92
C SER A 27 13.50 -7.32 14.00
N LEU A 28 13.43 -6.02 13.69
CA LEU A 28 12.95 -4.96 14.57
C LEU A 28 11.73 -4.26 13.93
N PRO A 29 10.58 -4.21 14.61
CA PRO A 29 9.41 -3.52 14.09
C PRO A 29 9.62 -2.01 14.04
N PHE A 30 9.10 -1.37 13.00
CA PHE A 30 9.17 0.08 12.84
C PHE A 30 8.30 0.77 13.92
N PRO A 31 8.67 1.98 14.41
CA PRO A 31 7.87 2.69 15.41
C PRO A 31 6.43 2.89 14.92
N LYS A 32 5.48 2.28 15.63
CA LYS A 32 4.04 2.28 15.28
C LYS A 32 3.51 3.68 15.03
N LEU A 33 3.84 4.64 15.89
CA LEU A 33 3.37 6.02 15.76
C LEU A 33 3.76 6.65 14.41
N LEU A 34 4.98 6.40 13.96
CA LEU A 34 5.55 6.98 12.75
C LEU A 34 5.04 6.26 11.48
N ALA A 35 4.85 4.95 11.56
CA ALA A 35 4.26 4.17 10.48
C ALA A 35 2.78 4.53 10.23
N TRP A 36 1.99 4.64 11.29
CA TRP A 36 0.57 4.97 11.18
C TRP A 36 0.34 6.42 10.75
N SER A 37 1.20 7.36 11.18
CA SER A 37 1.13 8.75 10.71
C SER A 37 1.45 8.86 9.21
N LEU A 38 2.49 8.18 8.73
CA LEU A 38 2.83 8.10 7.31
C LEU A 38 1.70 7.44 6.50
N CYS A 39 1.10 6.38 7.02
CA CYS A 39 -0.05 5.74 6.38
C CYS A 39 -1.24 6.71 6.27
N GLY A 40 -1.60 7.40 7.37
CA GLY A 40 -2.67 8.39 7.35
C GLY A 40 -2.42 9.52 6.35
N LEU A 41 -1.19 10.05 6.31
CA LEU A 41 -0.81 11.10 5.37
C LEU A 41 -0.90 10.61 3.91
N SER A 42 -0.45 9.38 3.64
CA SER A 42 -0.52 8.78 2.31
C SER A 42 -1.96 8.55 1.84
N VAL A 43 -2.88 8.21 2.75
CA VAL A 43 -4.31 8.03 2.43
C VAL A 43 -4.92 9.38 2.06
N VAL A 44 -4.69 10.44 2.84
CA VAL A 44 -5.19 11.78 2.52
C VAL A 44 -4.65 12.27 1.18
N PHE A 45 -3.35 12.06 0.92
CA PHE A 45 -2.73 12.41 -0.34
C PHE A 45 -3.30 11.62 -1.53
N ALA A 46 -3.59 10.33 -1.34
CA ALA A 46 -4.19 9.49 -2.37
C ALA A 46 -5.64 9.91 -2.66
N VAL A 47 -6.46 10.17 -1.64
CA VAL A 47 -7.83 10.66 -1.81
C VAL A 47 -7.84 12.00 -2.55
N TRP A 48 -6.94 12.91 -2.17
CA TRP A 48 -6.81 14.19 -2.86
C TRP A 48 -6.42 14.01 -4.35
N GLY A 49 -5.46 13.15 -4.65
CA GLY A 49 -5.07 12.89 -6.03
C GLY A 49 -6.15 12.21 -6.89
N PHE A 50 -6.94 11.29 -6.31
CA PHE A 50 -8.08 10.66 -6.99
C PHE A 50 -9.29 11.59 -7.13
N SER A 51 -9.43 12.59 -6.24
CA SER A 51 -10.53 13.56 -6.29
C SER A 51 -10.48 14.49 -7.52
N HIS A 52 -9.33 14.53 -8.22
CA HIS A 52 -9.22 15.22 -9.51
C HIS A 52 -9.95 14.51 -10.65
N THR A 53 -10.13 13.18 -10.56
CA THR A 53 -10.77 12.37 -11.59
C THR A 53 -12.17 11.91 -11.17
N TYR A 54 -12.35 11.59 -9.90
CA TYR A 54 -13.59 11.06 -9.34
C TYR A 54 -14.17 12.00 -8.27
N SER A 55 -15.47 11.88 -7.98
CA SER A 55 -16.04 12.55 -6.81
C SER A 55 -15.38 12.06 -5.52
N VAL A 56 -15.35 12.88 -4.48
CA VAL A 56 -14.68 12.56 -3.19
C VAL A 56 -15.16 11.22 -2.62
N LEU A 57 -16.44 10.90 -2.75
CA LEU A 57 -17.01 9.63 -2.31
C LEU A 57 -16.45 8.44 -3.11
N VAL A 58 -16.35 8.56 -4.43
CA VAL A 58 -15.79 7.49 -5.27
C VAL A 58 -14.29 7.36 -5.04
N ALA A 59 -13.58 8.49 -4.90
CA ALA A 59 -12.15 8.52 -4.60
C ALA A 59 -11.82 7.81 -3.28
N SER A 60 -12.61 8.04 -2.22
CA SER A 60 -12.39 7.38 -0.93
C SER A 60 -12.64 5.87 -0.99
N LEU A 61 -13.67 5.43 -1.72
CA LEU A 61 -13.94 4.00 -1.97
C LEU A 61 -12.81 3.34 -2.75
N VAL A 62 -12.32 3.99 -3.82
CA VAL A 62 -11.19 3.49 -4.62
C VAL A 62 -9.94 3.35 -3.75
N VAL A 63 -9.60 4.37 -2.94
CA VAL A 63 -8.46 4.32 -2.01
C VAL A 63 -8.60 3.17 -1.01
N LEU A 64 -9.80 2.95 -0.46
CA LEU A 64 -10.09 1.82 0.43
C LEU A 64 -9.86 0.46 -0.24
N ILE A 65 -10.37 0.29 -1.47
CA ILE A 65 -10.18 -0.94 -2.25
C ILE A 65 -8.70 -1.17 -2.54
N CYS A 66 -7.97 -0.13 -2.94
CA CYS A 66 -6.52 -0.19 -3.13
C CYS A 66 -5.81 -0.59 -1.84
N MET A 67 -6.14 0.03 -0.71
CA MET A 67 -5.51 -0.29 0.58
C MET A 67 -5.71 -1.76 0.97
N MET A 68 -6.94 -2.28 0.84
CA MET A 68 -7.26 -3.68 1.17
C MET A 68 -6.51 -4.66 0.26
N THR A 69 -6.49 -4.41 -1.05
CA THR A 69 -5.79 -5.26 -2.02
C THR A 69 -4.28 -5.24 -1.81
N MET A 70 -3.69 -4.08 -1.53
CA MET A 70 -2.26 -3.95 -1.19
C MET A 70 -1.90 -4.74 0.08
N TRP A 71 -2.74 -4.70 1.11
CA TRP A 71 -2.53 -5.47 2.34
C TRP A 71 -2.61 -6.98 2.10
N ILE A 72 -3.58 -7.44 1.31
CA ILE A 72 -3.70 -8.86 0.95
C ILE A 72 -2.44 -9.32 0.20
N LEU A 73 -1.97 -8.53 -0.78
CA LEU A 73 -0.74 -8.83 -1.52
C LEU A 73 0.48 -8.88 -0.59
N LEU A 74 0.63 -7.91 0.31
CA LEU A 74 1.73 -7.89 1.29
C LEU A 74 1.74 -9.14 2.16
N VAL A 75 0.58 -9.54 2.70
CA VAL A 75 0.47 -10.75 3.52
C VAL A 75 0.80 -12.01 2.70
N LEU A 76 0.30 -12.09 1.47
CA LEU A 76 0.50 -13.26 0.61
C LEU A 76 1.97 -13.39 0.19
N VAL A 77 2.61 -12.30 -0.26
CA VAL A 77 4.03 -12.31 -0.65
C VAL A 77 4.95 -12.50 0.57
N ALA A 78 4.62 -11.90 1.72
CA ALA A 78 5.37 -12.08 2.96
C ALA A 78 5.39 -13.53 3.43
N SER A 79 4.31 -14.28 3.19
CA SER A 79 4.22 -15.71 3.56
C SER A 79 5.22 -16.59 2.80
N HIS A 80 5.56 -16.21 1.56
CA HIS A 80 6.50 -16.94 0.72
C HIS A 80 7.96 -16.52 0.89
N TYR A 81 8.23 -15.27 1.30
CA TYR A 81 9.59 -14.72 1.36
C TYR A 81 9.92 -14.13 2.75
N LYS A 82 10.15 -15.01 3.73
CA LYS A 82 10.60 -14.62 5.08
C LYS A 82 11.97 -13.93 5.02
N GLY A 83 12.10 -12.77 5.67
CA GLY A 83 13.37 -12.06 5.88
C GLY A 83 13.92 -11.24 4.70
N ARG A 84 13.25 -11.18 3.55
CA ARG A 84 13.68 -10.35 2.40
C ARG A 84 12.69 -9.23 2.08
N SER A 85 12.65 -8.22 2.95
CA SER A 85 11.71 -7.07 2.85
C SER A 85 11.71 -6.38 1.47
N ILE A 86 12.89 -6.20 0.86
CA ILE A 86 13.03 -5.57 -0.46
C ILE A 86 12.36 -6.38 -1.58
N TRP A 87 12.43 -7.70 -1.51
CA TRP A 87 11.80 -8.58 -2.51
C TRP A 87 10.28 -8.57 -2.36
N VAL A 88 9.77 -8.58 -1.13
CA VAL A 88 8.33 -8.52 -0.84
C VAL A 88 7.74 -7.18 -1.31
N SER A 89 8.45 -6.07 -1.06
CA SER A 89 8.06 -4.74 -1.50
C SER A 89 8.00 -4.63 -3.03
N SER A 90 9.07 -5.03 -3.71
CA SER A 90 9.18 -4.91 -5.17
C SER A 90 8.21 -5.84 -5.90
N LEU A 91 8.08 -7.09 -5.47
CA LEU A 91 7.15 -8.06 -6.06
C LEU A 91 5.69 -7.65 -5.81
N GLY A 92 5.36 -7.22 -4.58
CA GLY A 92 4.01 -6.73 -4.26
C GLY A 92 3.62 -5.53 -5.11
N PHE A 93 4.53 -4.56 -5.27
CA PHE A 93 4.27 -3.38 -6.09
C PHE A 93 4.11 -3.74 -7.58
N ALA A 94 4.98 -4.60 -8.11
CA ALA A 94 4.91 -5.06 -9.50
C ALA A 94 3.59 -5.82 -9.79
N LEU A 95 3.16 -6.68 -8.87
CA LEU A 95 1.87 -7.38 -8.97
C LEU A 95 0.71 -6.39 -8.93
N PHE A 96 0.74 -5.41 -8.04
CA PHE A 96 -0.31 -4.40 -7.93
C PHE A 96 -0.44 -3.54 -9.20
N VAL A 97 0.69 -3.06 -9.74
CA VAL A 97 0.69 -2.31 -11.01
C VAL A 97 0.19 -3.18 -12.16
N SER A 98 0.54 -4.46 -12.19
CA SER A 98 0.05 -5.40 -13.21
C SER A 98 -1.47 -5.58 -13.13
N ILE A 99 -2.04 -5.70 -11.92
CA ILE A 99 -3.49 -5.79 -11.71
C ILE A 99 -4.20 -4.53 -12.21
N LEU A 100 -3.66 -3.34 -11.89
CA LEU A 100 -4.21 -2.08 -12.39
C LEU A 100 -4.14 -1.99 -13.92
N LEU A 101 -3.02 -2.37 -14.53
CA LEU A 101 -2.87 -2.33 -15.99
C LEU A 101 -3.79 -3.32 -16.71
N VAL A 102 -4.05 -4.49 -16.12
CA VAL A 102 -5.00 -5.47 -16.67
C VAL A 102 -6.44 -5.01 -16.49
N GLY A 103 -6.79 -4.37 -15.37
CA GLY A 103 -8.14 -3.87 -15.11
C GLY A 103 -8.52 -2.58 -15.85
N VAL A 104 -7.56 -1.88 -16.46
CA VAL A 104 -7.79 -0.67 -17.29
C VAL A 104 -8.03 -1.01 -18.77
N LYS A 105 -8.09 -2.30 -19.14
CA LYS A 105 -8.60 -2.75 -20.44
C LYS A 105 -10.12 -2.88 -20.44
#